data_AF-A0ABD6E113-F1
#
_entry.id   AF-A0ABD6E113-F1
#
_cell.length_a   1.000
_cell.length_b   1.000
_cell.length_c   1.000
_cell.angle_alpha   90.00
_cell.angle_beta   90.00
_cell.angle_gamma   90.00
#
_symmetry.space_group_name_H-M   'P 1'
#
loop_
_entity.id
_entity.type
_entity.pdbx_description
1 polymer ?
#
loop_
_entity_poly.entity_id
_entity_poly.type
_entity_poly.pdbx_seq_one_letter_code
_entity_poly.pdbx_strand_id
1 'polypeptide(L)' 'MEITACPKCGSKHIYQATLGSGLPSGYTSNYVCKDCGYKGMPFIFDNEVEYKKFIVVNLKRSNNKDKVK' A
#
# COMPACT_ATOMS: atom_id res chain seq x y z
N MET A 1 -9.38 14.86 -3.22
CA MET A 1 -8.66 14.35 -2.04
C MET A 1 -7.69 13.31 -2.56
N GLU A 2 -6.39 13.49 -2.37
CA GLU A 2 -5.42 12.48 -2.76
C GLU A 2 -5.41 11.34 -1.73
N ILE A 3 -5.58 10.11 -2.21
CA ILE A 3 -5.60 8.90 -1.38
C ILE A 3 -4.37 8.09 -1.71
N THR A 4 -3.48 7.98 -0.74
CA THR A 4 -2.29 7.15 -0.85
C THR A 4 -2.60 5.75 -0.32
N ALA A 5 -2.40 4.73 -1.14
CA ALA A 5 -2.67 3.34 -0.79
C ALA A 5 -1.60 2.37 -1.31
N CYS A 6 -1.46 1.25 -0.60
CA CYS A 6 -0.47 0.25 -0.92
C CYS A 6 -0.91 -0.51 -2.18
N PRO A 7 -0.06 -0.62 -3.22
CA PRO A 7 -0.41 -1.39 -4.43
C PRO A 7 -0.56 -2.89 -4.19
N LYS A 8 -0.02 -3.41 -3.08
CA LYS A 8 -0.04 -4.85 -2.78
C LYS A 8 -1.29 -5.27 -1.99
N CYS A 9 -1.66 -4.48 -1.00
CA CYS A 9 -2.73 -4.83 -0.05
C CYS A 9 -3.81 -3.75 0.08
N GLY A 10 -3.72 -2.63 -0.66
CA GLY A 10 -4.67 -1.54 -0.61
C GLY A 10 -4.78 -0.77 0.72
N SER A 11 -3.96 -1.12 1.72
CA SER A 11 -3.92 -0.40 2.97
C SER A 11 -3.45 1.04 2.75
N LYS A 12 -4.07 1.98 3.47
CA LYS A 12 -3.66 3.38 3.53
C LYS A 12 -2.58 3.62 4.59
N HIS A 13 -2.22 2.59 5.37
CA HIS A 13 -1.19 2.68 6.41
C HIS A 13 0.20 2.56 5.81
N ILE A 14 0.64 3.64 5.18
CA ILE A 14 1.96 3.76 4.57
C ILE A 14 2.73 4.82 5.34
N TYR A 15 3.93 4.46 5.76
CA TYR A 15 4.82 5.37 6.47
C TYR A 15 6.09 5.55 5.64
N GLN A 16 6.62 6.77 5.66
CA GLN A 16 7.92 7.04 5.06
C GLN A 16 8.99 6.67 6.08
N ALA A 17 9.80 5.67 5.75
CA ALA A 17 10.99 5.36 6.53
C ALA A 17 12.01 6.49 6.31
N THR A 18 12.09 7.41 7.26
CA THR A 18 13.11 8.46 7.28
C THR A 18 14.46 7.90 7.74
N LEU A 19 15.54 8.53 7.28
CA LEU A 19 16.95 8.13 7.38
C LEU A 19 17.49 7.84 8.80
N GLY A 20 16.72 8.02 9.87
CA GLY A 20 17.13 7.73 11.25
C GLY A 20 17.29 6.24 11.59
N SER A 21 17.00 5.33 10.66
CA SER A 21 17.00 3.87 10.90
C SER A 21 18.26 3.14 10.37
N GLY A 22 19.36 3.86 10.08
CA GLY A 22 20.63 3.24 9.65
C GLY A 22 20.67 2.80 8.18
N LEU A 23 19.90 3.44 7.30
CA LEU A 23 19.92 3.13 5.86
C LEU A 23 20.83 4.10 5.10
N PRO A 24 21.62 3.61 4.11
CA PRO A 24 22.56 4.43 3.36
C PRO A 24 21.82 5.52 2.57
N SER A 25 22.41 6.72 2.60
CA SER A 25 21.92 8.02 2.18
C SER A 25 21.69 8.21 0.67
N GLY A 26 21.29 7.15 -0.04
CA GLY A 26 21.03 7.15 -1.48
C GLY A 26 19.61 6.75 -1.92
N TYR A 27 18.78 6.17 -1.05
CA TYR A 27 17.40 5.78 -1.38
C TYR A 27 16.40 6.80 -0.85
N THR A 28 16.01 7.75 -1.70
CA THR A 28 15.33 9.01 -1.36
C THR A 28 13.85 8.91 -1.00
N SER A 29 13.21 7.73 -0.99
CA SER A 29 11.81 7.60 -0.53
C SER A 29 11.43 6.14 -0.26
N ASN A 30 11.75 5.62 0.93
CA ASN A 30 11.31 4.29 1.35
C ASN A 30 9.94 4.36 2.01
N TYR A 31 8.88 4.41 1.21
CA TYR A 31 7.53 4.19 1.71
C TYR A 31 7.35 2.72 2.05
N VAL A 32 6.86 2.45 3.26
CA VAL A 32 6.62 1.09 3.74
C VAL A 32 5.18 0.96 4.21
N CYS A 33 4.50 -0.08 3.75
CA CYS A 33 3.17 -0.41 4.24
C CYS A 33 3.27 -1.17 5.56
N LYS A 34 2.57 -0.69 6.59
CA LYS A 34 2.56 -1.32 7.92
C LYS A 34 1.83 -2.67 7.95
N ASP A 35 0.79 -2.84 7.13
CA ASP A 35 -0.02 -4.05 7.12
C ASP A 35 0.65 -5.23 6.39
N CYS A 36 1.24 -4.99 5.21
CA CYS A 36 1.79 -6.06 4.38
C CYS A 36 3.32 -6.04 4.23
N GLY A 37 4.00 -5.03 4.79
CA GLY A 37 5.45 -4.87 4.69
C GLY A 37 5.95 -4.48 3.28
N TYR A 38 5.06 -4.11 2.36
CA TYR A 38 5.46 -3.64 1.03
C TYR A 38 6.36 -2.41 1.15
N LYS A 39 7.55 -2.44 0.52
CA LYS A 39 8.51 -1.34 0.49
C LYS A 39 8.61 -0.82 -0.96
N GLY A 40 8.30 0.44 -1.18
CA GLY A 40 8.33 1.06 -2.51
C GLY A 40 7.26 2.14 -2.64
N MET A 41 7.20 2.78 -3.82
CA MET A 41 6.25 3.87 -4.04
C MET A 41 4.80 3.41 -3.86
N PRO A 42 3.99 4.17 -3.10
CA PRO A 42 2.57 3.90 -2.96
C PRO A 42 1.80 4.38 -4.20
N PHE A 43 0.60 3.85 -4.40
CA PHE A 43 -0.31 4.36 -5.42
C PHE A 43 -1.06 5.57 -4.87
N ILE A 44 -1.10 6.63 -5.66
CA ILE A 44 -1.84 7.85 -5.36
C ILE A 44 -3.08 7.85 -6.24
N PHE A 45 -4.24 7.98 -5.61
CA PHE A 45 -5.52 8.07 -6.29
C PHE A 45 -6.09 9.47 -6.06
N ASP A 46 -6.48 10.15 -7.14
CA ASP A 46 -7.11 11.48 -7.06
C ASP A 46 -8.54 11.45 -6.50
N ASN A 47 -9.18 10.26 -6.52
CA ASN A 47 -10.58 10.09 -6.17
C ASN A 47 -10.85 8.77 -5.41
N GLU A 48 -11.80 8.81 -4.48
CA GLU A 48 -12.25 7.64 -3.73
C GLU A 48 -12.85 6.55 -4.62
N VAL A 49 -13.46 6.92 -5.75
CA VAL A 49 -14.07 5.96 -6.67
C VAL A 49 -13.00 5.03 -7.27
N GLU A 50 -11.88 5.59 -7.72
CA GLU A 50 -10.76 4.83 -8.28
C GLU A 50 -10.09 3.96 -7.22
N TYR A 51 -9.90 4.50 -6.01
CA TYR A 51 -9.42 3.71 -4.87
C TYR A 51 -10.36 2.53 -4.56
N LYS A 52 -11.68 2.76 -4.47
CA LYS A 52 -12.65 1.69 -4.20
C LYS A 52 -12.64 0.63 -5.30
N LYS A 53 -12.54 1.02 -6.58
CA LYS A 53 -12.38 0.07 -7.69
C LYS A 53 -11.11 -0.76 -7.51
N PHE A 54 -9.99 -0.13 -7.19
CA PHE A 54 -8.73 -0.82 -6.94
C PHE A 54 -8.85 -1.85 -5.82
N ILE A 55 -9.43 -1.47 -4.67
CA ILE A 55 -9.66 -2.36 -3.53
C ILE A 55 -10.57 -3.53 -3.92
N VAL A 56 -11.68 -3.25 -4.59
CA VAL A 56 -12.65 -4.27 -4.99
C VAL A 56 -12.03 -5.26 -5.98
N VAL A 57 -11.22 -4.81 -6.94
CA VAL A 57 -10.59 -5.69 -7.94
C VAL A 57 -9.41 -6.46 -7.37
N ASN A 58 -8.53 -5.81 -6.60
CA ASN A 58 -7.29 -6.43 -6.10
C ASN A 58 -7.47 -7.21 -4.79
N LEU A 59 -8.31 -6.77 -3.85
CA LEU A 59 -8.45 -7.42 -2.54
C LEU A 59 -9.60 -8.42 -2.43
N LYS A 60 -10.67 -8.27 -3.21
CA LYS A 60 -11.74 -9.31 -3.20
C LYS A 60 -11.25 -10.65 -3.75
N ARG A 61 -10.16 -10.69 -4.52
CA ARG A 61 -9.53 -11.95 -4.94
C ARG A 61 -8.87 -12.70 -3.78
N SER A 62 -8.55 -12.05 -2.65
CA SER A 62 -7.96 -12.72 -1.48
C SER A 62 -9.00 -13.25 -0.48
N ASN A 63 -10.20 -12.68 -0.40
CA ASN A 63 -11.23 -13.16 0.55
C ASN A 63 -12.00 -14.40 0.07
N ASN A 64 -11.75 -14.90 -1.14
CA ASN A 64 -12.36 -16.13 -1.65
C ASN A 64 -11.40 -17.33 -1.65
N LYS A 65 -10.50 -17.40 -0.67
CA LYS A 65 -9.69 -18.59 -0.37
C LYS A 65 -9.87 -19.15 1.05
N ASP A 66 -10.79 -18.61 1.86
CA ASP A 66 -11.05 -19.08 3.23
C ASP A 66 -12.47 -19.64 3.45
N LYS A 67 -13.12 -20.14 2.39
CA LYS A 67 -14.34 -20.96 2.51
C LYS A 67 -14.38 -22.14 1.53
N VAL A 68 -13.26 -22.85 1.37
CA VAL A 68 -13.30 -24.23 0.87
C VAL A 68 -12.25 -25.05 1.62
N LYS A 69 -12.60 -25.52 2.82
CA LYS A 69 -12.81 -26.95 3.11
C LYS A 69 -12.67 -27.23 4.60
#